data_AF-A0A9P0LZE5-F1
#
_entry.id   AF-A0A9P0LZE5-F1
#
_cell.length_a   1.000
_cell.length_b   1.000
_cell.length_c   1.000
_cell.angle_alpha   90.00
_cell.angle_beta   90.00
_cell.angle_gamma   90.00
#
_symmetry.space_group_name_H-M   'P 1'
#
loop_
_entity.id
_entity.type
_entity.pdbx_description
1 polymer ?
#
loop_
_entity_poly.entity_id
_entity_poly.type
_entity_poly.pdbx_seq_one_letter_code
_entity_poly.pdbx_strand_id
1 'polypeptide(L)' 'MRGTKLILMEVGNVKFLDSLNYFPMPLTALPKAFDLKELKKGYFPHLFNTLAHQNYLGPIPALDFYDPDH' A
#
# COMPACT_ATOMS: atom_id res chain seq x y z
N MET A 1 -8.43 -13.84 12.67
CA MET A 1 -9.81 -13.46 12.29
C MET A 1 -10.02 -13.86 10.83
N ARG A 2 -10.80 -14.92 10.55
CA ARG A 2 -11.19 -15.33 9.17
C ARG A 2 -12.38 -14.47 8.72
N GLY A 3 -12.18 -13.16 8.62
CA GLY A 3 -13.17 -12.23 8.11
C GLY A 3 -12.70 -11.69 6.77
N THR A 4 -13.57 -11.69 5.77
CA THR A 4 -13.44 -10.92 4.50
C THR A 4 -12.28 -11.28 3.56
N LYS A 5 -12.15 -12.56 3.17
CA LYS A 5 -11.38 -12.94 1.97
C LYS A 5 -12.28 -12.83 0.72
N LEU A 6 -12.56 -11.61 0.27
CA LEU A 6 -13.20 -11.42 -1.04
C LEU A 6 -12.17 -11.73 -2.12
N ILE A 7 -12.20 -12.93 -2.68
CA ILE A 7 -11.21 -13.36 -3.69
C ILE A 7 -11.41 -12.56 -4.99
N LEU A 8 -12.67 -12.29 -5.35
CA LEU A 8 -13.05 -11.58 -6.57
C LEU A 8 -14.41 -10.91 -6.38
N MET A 9 -14.54 -9.67 -6.85
CA MET A 9 -15.81 -9.00 -7.06
C MET A 9 -15.90 -8.56 -8.52
N GLU A 10 -17.02 -8.81 -9.18
CA GLU A 10 -17.27 -8.36 -10.55
C GLU A 10 -18.43 -7.37 -10.56
N VAL A 11 -18.22 -6.21 -11.19
CA VAL A 11 -19.26 -5.18 -11.37
C VAL A 11 -19.24 -4.78 -12.85
N GLY A 12 -20.28 -5.19 -13.58
CA GLY A 12 -20.31 -5.03 -15.03
C GLY A 12 -19.14 -5.75 -15.70
N ASN A 13 -18.27 -4.99 -16.38
CA ASN A 13 -17.05 -5.49 -17.02
C ASN A 13 -15.77 -5.27 -16.19
N VAL A 14 -15.89 -4.88 -14.90
CA VAL A 14 -14.75 -4.62 -14.01
C VAL A 14 -14.59 -5.75 -13.00
N LYS A 15 -13.34 -6.20 -12.80
CA LYS A 15 -12.96 -7.22 -11.81
C LYS A 15 -12.08 -6.61 -10.73
N PHE A 16 -12.46 -6.79 -9.47
CA PHE A 16 -11.68 -6.44 -8.29
C PHE A 16 -11.12 -7.71 -7.68
N LEU A 17 -9.80 -7.83 -7.62
CA LEU A 17 -9.08 -8.97 -7.04
C LEU A 17 -8.36 -8.51 -5.77
N ASP A 18 -8.47 -9.30 -4.71
CA ASP A 18 -7.72 -9.06 -3.47
C ASP A 18 -6.38 -9.81 -3.50
N SER A 19 -5.29 -9.06 -3.68
CA SER A 19 -3.94 -9.61 -3.71
C SER A 19 -3.52 -10.29 -2.40
N LEU A 20 -4.10 -9.95 -1.25
CA LEU A 20 -3.76 -10.57 0.04
C LEU A 20 -4.18 -12.05 0.10
N ASN A 21 -5.12 -12.47 -0.74
CA ASN A 21 -5.49 -13.88 -0.86
C ASN A 21 -4.45 -14.71 -1.63
N TYR A 22 -3.67 -14.07 -2.49
CA TYR A 22 -2.60 -14.70 -3.29
C TYR A 22 -1.23 -14.55 -2.63
N PHE A 23 -0.99 -13.43 -1.96
CA PHE A 23 0.26 -13.10 -1.27
C PHE A 23 -0.03 -12.85 0.21
N PRO A 24 -0.03 -13.90 1.06
CA PRO A 24 -0.29 -13.77 2.49
C PRO A 24 0.94 -13.20 3.23
N MET A 25 1.48 -12.09 2.73
CA MET A 25 2.66 -11.42 3.26
C MET A 25 2.58 -9.90 3.05
N PRO A 26 3.30 -9.10 3.86
CA PRO A 26 3.40 -7.67 3.63
C PRO A 26 4.07 -7.33 2.30
N LEU A 27 3.72 -6.18 1.71
CA LEU A 27 4.35 -5.68 0.48
C LEU A 27 5.87 -5.48 0.61
N THR A 28 6.39 -5.21 1.82
CA THR A 28 7.83 -5.09 2.08
C THR A 28 8.57 -6.42 1.89
N ALA A 29 7.88 -7.56 2.04
CA ALA A 29 8.47 -8.89 1.92
C ALA A 29 8.44 -9.42 0.47
N LEU A 30 7.63 -8.83 -0.41
CA LEU A 30 7.49 -9.25 -1.80
C LEU A 30 8.83 -9.27 -2.56
N PRO A 31 9.68 -8.23 -2.53
CA PRO A 31 10.92 -8.26 -3.29
C PRO A 31 11.81 -9.44 -2.92
N LYS A 32 11.92 -9.73 -1.62
CA LYS A 32 12.68 -10.88 -1.12
C LYS A 32 12.07 -12.21 -1.56
N ALA A 33 10.75 -12.34 -1.54
CA ALA A 33 10.06 -13.58 -1.94
C ALA A 33 10.25 -13.91 -3.43
N PHE A 34 10.47 -12.90 -4.26
CA PHE A 34 10.64 -13.03 -5.72
C PHE A 34 12.08 -12.80 -6.22
N ASP A 35 13.05 -12.69 -5.30
CA ASP A 35 14.46 -12.35 -5.60
C ASP A 35 14.62 -11.07 -6.46
N LEU A 36 13.75 -10.08 -6.23
CA LEU A 36 13.78 -8.79 -6.90
C LEU A 36 14.78 -7.88 -6.18
N LYS A 37 15.87 -7.52 -6.87
CA LYS A 37 16.99 -6.76 -6.27
C LYS A 37 16.81 -5.24 -6.31
N GLU A 38 16.03 -4.75 -7.27
CA GLU A 38 15.92 -3.31 -7.55
C GLU A 38 14.66 -2.67 -6.95
N LEU A 39 13.69 -3.49 -6.52
CA LEU A 39 12.39 -3.03 -6.04
C LEU A 39 12.32 -3.12 -4.52
N LYS A 40 11.91 -2.03 -3.87
CA LYS A 40 11.59 -2.00 -2.44
C LYS A 40 10.30 -1.22 -2.23
N LYS A 41 9.50 -1.63 -1.25
CA LYS A 41 8.36 -0.82 -0.81
C LYS A 41 8.90 0.49 -0.22
N GLY A 42 8.41 1.62 -0.72
CA GLY A 42 8.62 2.93 -0.11
C GLY A 42 7.68 3.18 1.07
N TYR A 43 7.93 4.26 1.80
CA TYR A 43 7.06 4.73 2.87
C TYR A 43 6.11 5.80 2.33
N PHE A 44 4.87 5.78 2.79
CA PHE A 44 3.86 6.78 2.46
C PHE A 44 3.81 7.81 3.59
N PRO A 45 3.72 9.13 3.30
CA PRO A 45 3.63 10.18 4.32
C PRO A 45 2.23 10.19 4.95
N HIS A 46 1.89 9.14 5.68
CA HIS A 46 0.53 8.92 6.16
C HIS A 46 0.09 9.96 7.19
N LEU A 47 1.02 10.54 7.95
CA LEU A 47 0.75 11.66 8.86
C LEU A 47 0.47 12.97 8.10
N PHE A 48 0.91 13.06 6.84
CA PHE A 48 0.61 14.22 5.98
C PHE A 48 -0.81 14.17 5.41
N ASN A 49 -1.45 13.01 5.37
CA ASN A 49 -2.77 12.81 4.77
C ASN A 49 -3.89 13.39 5.67
N THR A 50 -3.98 14.71 5.71
CA THR A 50 -5.00 15.47 6.45
C THR A 50 -5.94 16.19 5.49
N LEU A 51 -7.10 16.65 5.97
CA LEU A 51 -8.02 17.46 5.18
C LEU A 51 -7.37 18.76 4.66
N ALA A 52 -6.49 19.36 5.45
CA ALA A 52 -5.78 20.59 5.08
C ALA A 52 -4.80 20.37 3.91
N HIS A 53 -4.27 19.16 3.76
CA HIS A 53 -3.26 18.83 2.75
C HIS A 53 -3.83 18.12 1.51
N GLN A 54 -5.14 17.91 1.39
CA GLN A 54 -5.73 17.17 0.26
C GLN A 54 -5.41 17.77 -1.11
N ASN A 55 -5.26 19.10 -1.18
CA ASN A 55 -4.94 19.83 -2.40
C ASN A 55 -3.49 20.35 -2.40
N TYR A 56 -2.61 19.75 -1.59
CA TYR A 56 -1.22 20.18 -1.47
C TYR A 56 -0.47 19.96 -2.79
N LEU A 57 0.02 21.06 -3.37
CA LEU A 57 0.94 21.08 -4.51
C LEU A 57 2.25 21.71 -4.04
N GLY A 58 3.28 20.90 -3.83
CA GLY A 58 4.55 21.36 -3.31
C GLY A 58 5.61 20.26 -3.28
N PRO A 59 6.76 20.52 -2.64
CA PRO A 59 7.82 19.54 -2.46
C PRO A 59 7.37 18.30 -1.68
N ILE A 60 8.20 17.25 -1.70
CA ILE A 60 7.96 16.05 -0.90
C ILE A 60 7.88 16.43 0.60
N PRO A 61 6.91 15.91 1.37
CA PRO A 61 6.80 16.18 2.80
C PRO A 61 8.09 15.86 3.57
N ALA A 62 8.28 16.53 4.70
CA ALA A 62 9.39 16.21 5.60
C ALA A 62 9.33 14.75 6.10
N LEU A 63 10.48 14.20 6.48
CA LEU A 63 10.61 12.80 6.93
C LEU A 63 9.69 12.48 8.10
N ASP A 64 9.47 13.45 8.99
CA ASP A 64 8.60 13.33 10.16
C ASP A 64 7.13 12.99 9.81
N PHE A 65 6.71 13.15 8.55
CA PHE A 65 5.37 12.77 8.12
C PHE A 65 5.24 11.30 7.67
N TYR A 66 6.35 10.57 7.54
CA TYR A 66 6.39 9.21 7.00
C TYR A 66 6.28 8.13 8.04
N ASP A 67 6.84 8.38 9.23
CA ASP A 67 6.84 7.48 10.38
C ASP A 67 7.02 5.98 10.00
N PRO A 68 8.22 5.59 9.51
CA PRO A 68 8.45 4.29 8.89
C PRO A 68 8.49 3.11 9.87
N ASP A 69 8.63 3.40 11.17
CA ASP A 69 8.89 2.41 12.23
C ASP A 69 7.64 2.11 13.10
N HIS A 70 6.52 2.80 12.87
CA HIS A 70 5.23 2.55 13.54
C HIS A 70 4.26 1.72 12.67
#